data_AF-A0A2V8W181-F1
#
_entry.id   AF-A0A2V8W181-F1
#
_cell.length_a   1.000
_cell.length_b   1.000
_cell.length_c   1.000
_cell.angle_alpha   90.00
_cell.angle_beta   90.00
_cell.angle_gamma   90.00
#
_symmetry.space_group_name_H-M   'P 1'
#
loop_
_entity.id
_entity.type
_entity.pdbx_description
1 polymer ?
#
loop_
_entity_poly.entity_id
_entity_poly.type
_entity_poly.pdbx_seq_one_letter_code
_entity_poly.pdbx_strand_id
1 'polypeptide(L)'
;MRRLVQCLDWRAVVKKKGWIIALAPVVFCQTLPVCAQIAVLQQDDPSTSSLSLQLMELQLDPLRLTELEKAINVRDYKPAEKILIEEAERDPRSPRSAKLLAIAGGIFFLDAQYLEAAIAWKKAEAIASLDDRSRFTLAMAYVKLNRRDGARAELDKLAAAHPQDPLFLYWLGRLDYDARDYSSAITRLQKVIELDPKMMRAYDTLGLCFDYLGKFDEAVKNYNRAVELNRLQSKPSPWPHVDLAISFIALNRLPEAEKNLREAVGYDPRLPQAHYQLGRVLEMHGDYQAAVESLKKAVALNAEYPEPHYLLGKIYHRLGNDLLSKTEIARFTKLKNASEAQAAPESQKKRM
;
A
#
# COMPACT_ATOMS: atom_id res chain seq x y z
N MET A 1 55.00 -20.00 -15.51
CA MET A 1 54.37 -18.73 -15.92
C MET A 1 52.85 -18.96 -16.03
N ARG A 2 52.05 -18.09 -15.39
CA ARG A 2 50.61 -17.76 -15.54
C ARG A 2 49.67 -18.80 -16.22
N ARG A 3 48.75 -19.43 -15.47
CA ARG A 3 47.32 -19.03 -15.23
C ARG A 3 46.43 -19.13 -16.48
N LEU A 4 45.48 -20.07 -16.53
CA LEU A 4 44.07 -19.94 -16.08
C LEU A 4 43.16 -20.99 -16.77
N VAL A 5 42.26 -21.54 -15.96
CA VAL A 5 41.22 -22.53 -16.28
C VAL A 5 39.93 -21.81 -16.64
N GLN A 6 39.25 -22.24 -17.70
CA GLN A 6 37.83 -21.98 -17.95
C GLN A 6 37.18 -23.31 -18.39
N CYS A 7 36.28 -23.84 -17.58
CA CYS A 7 35.44 -24.99 -17.93
C CYS A 7 34.07 -24.53 -18.42
N LEU A 8 33.88 -24.69 -19.74
CA LEU A 8 32.77 -25.34 -20.43
C LEU A 8 31.32 -25.10 -19.95
N ASP A 9 30.65 -24.33 -20.80
CA ASP A 9 29.23 -24.31 -21.13
C ASP A 9 28.88 -25.52 -22.03
N TRP A 10 27.73 -26.18 -21.83
CA TRP A 10 26.91 -26.72 -22.93
C TRP A 10 25.50 -27.14 -22.48
N ARG A 11 24.56 -26.86 -23.38
CA ARG A 11 23.10 -27.02 -23.32
C ARG A 11 22.64 -28.49 -23.40
N ALA A 12 21.44 -28.73 -22.84
CA ALA A 12 20.31 -29.49 -23.42
C ALA A 12 19.77 -30.70 -22.60
N VAL A 13 18.47 -30.59 -22.26
CA VAL A 13 17.44 -31.67 -22.19
C VAL A 13 17.48 -32.51 -20.88
N VAL A 14 16.44 -32.57 -20.02
CA VAL A 14 15.10 -33.15 -20.19
C VAL A 14 14.13 -32.67 -19.08
N LYS A 15 12.86 -32.46 -19.47
CA LYS A 15 11.65 -32.33 -18.62
C LYS A 15 11.52 -33.42 -17.54
N LYS A 16 11.21 -33.04 -16.29
CA LYS A 16 10.33 -33.85 -15.43
C LYS A 16 9.43 -32.95 -14.58
N LYS A 17 8.16 -33.35 -14.54
CA LYS A 17 7.01 -32.74 -13.87
C LYS A 17 7.28 -32.50 -12.39
N GLY A 18 6.77 -31.39 -11.86
CA GLY A 18 6.53 -31.24 -10.43
C GLY A 18 6.36 -29.80 -9.98
N TRP A 19 5.09 -29.41 -9.75
CA TRP A 19 4.66 -28.30 -8.88
C TRP A 19 5.06 -26.88 -9.32
N ILE A 20 4.19 -26.29 -10.13
CA ILE A 20 4.06 -24.83 -10.22
C ILE A 20 3.48 -24.38 -8.87
N ILE A 21 4.32 -23.83 -7.99
CA ILE A 21 3.84 -22.93 -6.94
C ILE A 21 3.46 -21.65 -7.69
N ALA A 22 2.18 -21.55 -8.03
CA ALA A 22 1.63 -20.38 -8.68
C ALA A 22 1.65 -19.21 -7.70
N LEU A 23 2.56 -18.28 -7.99
CA LEU A 23 2.43 -16.83 -7.96
C LEU A 23 1.90 -16.21 -6.66
N ALA A 24 2.81 -15.46 -6.05
CA ALA A 24 2.56 -14.41 -5.07
C ALA A 24 1.25 -13.66 -5.36
N PRO A 25 0.41 -13.40 -4.35
CA PRO A 25 -0.49 -12.28 -4.47
C PRO A 25 0.44 -11.06 -4.55
N VAL A 26 0.40 -10.35 -5.68
CA VAL A 26 0.70 -8.93 -5.69
C VAL A 26 -0.16 -8.38 -4.57
N VAL A 27 0.48 -8.01 -3.46
CA VAL A 27 -0.16 -7.27 -2.38
C VAL A 27 -0.62 -5.98 -3.03
N PHE A 28 -1.86 -5.97 -3.48
CA PHE A 28 -2.59 -4.75 -3.76
C PHE A 28 -2.71 -4.12 -2.38
N CYS A 29 -1.69 -3.34 -2.04
CA CYS A 29 -1.63 -2.48 -0.88
C CYS A 29 -2.78 -1.50 -1.09
N GLN A 30 -3.98 -1.91 -0.68
CA GLN A 30 -5.11 -1.03 -0.67
C GLN A 30 -4.68 0.12 0.21
N THR A 31 -4.58 1.23 -0.48
CA THR A 31 -4.18 2.48 0.06
C THR A 31 -5.22 2.82 1.10
N LEU A 32 -4.88 2.63 2.38
CA LEU A 32 -5.40 3.58 3.36
C LEU A 32 -5.11 4.95 2.75
N PRO A 33 -6.12 5.81 2.58
CA PRO A 33 -5.83 7.14 2.10
C PRO A 33 -4.79 7.73 3.04
N VAL A 34 -3.79 8.39 2.47
CA VAL A 34 -2.92 9.32 3.20
C VAL A 34 -3.76 10.55 3.66
N CYS A 35 -5.05 10.37 3.94
CA CYS A 35 -5.85 11.31 4.74
C CYS A 35 -5.43 11.26 6.21
N ALA A 36 -4.79 10.18 6.68
CA ALA A 36 -4.45 10.07 8.10
C ALA A 36 -3.25 10.92 8.55
N GLN A 37 -2.38 11.38 7.64
CA GLN A 37 -1.30 12.33 8.01
C GLN A 37 -1.71 13.81 7.81
N ILE A 38 -2.81 14.07 7.10
CA ILE A 38 -3.48 15.37 7.18
C ILE A 38 -4.45 15.40 8.38
N ALA A 39 -5.01 14.25 8.79
CA ALA A 39 -5.83 14.17 10.01
C ALA A 39 -5.04 14.29 11.32
N VAL A 40 -3.71 14.19 11.30
CA VAL A 40 -2.86 14.60 12.44
C VAL A 40 -2.85 16.13 12.61
N LEU A 41 -3.37 16.89 11.64
CA LEU A 41 -3.65 18.33 11.79
C LEU A 41 -5.06 18.64 12.33
N GLN A 42 -5.82 17.63 12.78
CA GLN A 42 -7.18 17.82 13.33
C GLN A 42 -7.28 17.56 14.84
N GLN A 43 -6.15 17.39 15.53
CA GLN A 43 -6.13 17.53 16.99
C GLN A 43 -5.58 18.92 17.30
N ASP A 44 -6.47 19.73 17.85
CA ASP A 44 -6.41 21.17 18.14
C ASP A 44 -6.56 22.08 16.91
N ASP A 45 -7.78 22.61 16.78
CA ASP A 45 -8.19 23.61 15.81
C ASP A 45 -7.60 25.00 16.14
N PRO A 46 -6.76 25.55 15.24
CA PRO A 46 -6.89 26.94 14.79
C PRO A 46 -6.81 27.04 13.24
N SER A 47 -7.31 26.02 12.54
CA SER A 47 -6.88 25.64 11.18
C SER A 47 -7.54 26.41 10.02
N THR A 48 -8.64 27.11 10.26
CA THR A 48 -9.19 28.05 9.27
C THR A 48 -8.37 29.33 9.17
N SER A 49 -7.70 29.74 10.26
CA SER A 49 -6.76 30.87 10.23
C SER A 49 -5.47 30.52 9.49
N SER A 50 -4.97 29.29 9.58
CA SER A 50 -3.67 28.93 8.98
C SER A 50 -3.73 28.78 7.46
N LEU A 51 -4.81 28.20 6.91
CA LEU A 51 -4.99 28.09 5.47
C LEU A 51 -5.29 29.45 4.84
N SER A 52 -6.17 30.25 5.44
CA SER A 52 -6.46 31.61 4.95
C SER A 52 -5.23 32.51 5.00
N LEU A 53 -4.41 32.44 6.06
CA LEU A 53 -3.12 33.15 6.14
C LEU A 53 -2.14 32.69 5.06
N GLN A 54 -2.00 31.37 4.84
CA GLN A 54 -1.14 30.83 3.78
C GLN A 54 -1.61 31.22 2.37
N LEU A 55 -2.92 31.30 2.15
CA LEU A 55 -3.50 31.69 0.87
C LEU A 55 -3.45 33.23 0.67
N MET A 56 -3.53 34.03 1.73
CA MET A 56 -3.33 35.48 1.68
C MET A 56 -1.91 35.85 1.23
N GLU A 57 -0.89 35.06 1.60
CA GLU A 57 0.48 35.24 1.11
C GLU A 57 0.64 35.04 -0.41
N LEU A 58 -0.34 34.42 -1.07
CA LEU A 58 -0.32 34.18 -2.52
C LEU A 58 -0.64 35.42 -3.33
N GLN A 59 -1.00 36.54 -2.69
CA GLN A 59 -1.30 37.84 -3.32
C GLN A 59 -2.32 37.73 -4.47
N LEU A 60 -3.25 36.78 -4.37
CA LEU A 60 -4.30 36.57 -5.35
C LEU A 60 -5.29 37.74 -5.33
N ASP A 61 -5.95 37.96 -6.46
CA ASP A 61 -7.13 38.81 -6.48
C ASP A 61 -8.17 38.30 -5.47
N PRO A 62 -8.81 39.18 -4.66
CA PRO A 62 -9.74 38.76 -3.61
C PRO A 62 -10.88 37.85 -4.08
N LEU A 63 -11.36 38.04 -5.32
CA LEU A 63 -12.40 37.17 -5.89
C LEU A 63 -11.84 35.78 -6.15
N ARG A 64 -10.67 35.68 -6.79
CA ARG A 64 -9.99 34.41 -7.06
C ARG A 64 -9.59 33.67 -5.78
N LEU A 65 -9.17 34.41 -4.75
CA LEU A 65 -8.89 33.84 -3.43
C LEU A 65 -10.15 33.20 -2.81
N THR A 66 -11.27 33.93 -2.84
CA THR A 66 -12.56 33.43 -2.34
C THR A 66 -13.03 32.19 -3.10
N GLU A 67 -12.89 32.19 -4.43
CA GLU A 67 -13.23 31.05 -5.29
C GLU A 67 -12.35 29.83 -4.97
N LEU A 68 -11.04 30.04 -4.80
CA LEU A 68 -10.09 29.00 -4.43
C LEU A 68 -10.41 28.38 -3.06
N GLU A 69 -10.64 29.22 -2.04
CA GLU A 69 -11.01 28.77 -0.71
C GLU A 69 -12.31 27.96 -0.72
N LYS A 70 -13.33 28.46 -1.43
CA LYS A 70 -14.60 27.75 -1.58
C LYS A 70 -14.39 26.38 -2.24
N ALA A 71 -13.65 26.34 -3.33
CA ALA A 71 -13.33 25.11 -4.08
C ALA A 71 -12.63 24.07 -3.18
N ILE A 72 -11.60 24.49 -2.44
CA ILE A 72 -10.86 23.62 -1.50
C ILE A 72 -11.78 23.10 -0.38
N ASN A 73 -12.60 23.98 0.20
CA ASN A 73 -13.47 23.65 1.33
C ASN A 73 -14.56 22.65 0.96
N VAL A 74 -15.16 22.79 -0.23
CA VAL A 74 -16.17 21.83 -0.73
C VAL A 74 -15.54 20.61 -1.43
N ARG A 75 -14.20 20.54 -1.49
CA ARG A 75 -13.42 19.51 -2.19
C ARG A 75 -13.74 19.39 -3.68
N ASP A 76 -14.13 20.50 -4.30
CA ASP A 76 -14.20 20.62 -5.75
C ASP A 76 -12.85 21.12 -6.25
N TYR A 77 -11.95 20.19 -6.59
CA TYR A 77 -10.56 20.51 -6.87
C TYR A 77 -10.32 21.12 -8.26
N LYS A 78 -11.20 20.87 -9.24
CA LYS A 78 -10.99 21.35 -10.62
C LYS A 78 -10.93 22.88 -10.76
N PRO A 79 -11.83 23.66 -10.13
CA PRO A 79 -11.71 25.12 -10.13
C PRO A 79 -10.43 25.60 -9.43
N ALA A 80 -10.05 24.95 -8.32
CA ALA A 80 -8.86 25.29 -7.56
C ALA A 80 -7.58 25.06 -8.38
N GLU A 81 -7.47 23.92 -9.05
CA GLU A 81 -6.38 23.60 -9.98
C GLU A 81 -6.24 24.67 -11.06
N LYS A 82 -7.35 25.01 -11.72
CA LYS A 82 -7.37 26.01 -12.78
C LYS A 82 -6.87 27.37 -12.30
N ILE A 83 -7.38 27.87 -11.17
CA ILE A 83 -6.97 29.17 -10.61
C ILE A 83 -5.48 29.18 -10.32
N LEU A 84 -4.95 28.14 -9.65
CA LEU A 84 -3.54 28.09 -9.24
C LEU A 84 -2.59 28.02 -10.43
N ILE A 85 -2.92 27.24 -11.46
CA ILE A 85 -2.09 27.12 -12.66
C ILE A 85 -2.10 28.42 -13.47
N GLU A 86 -3.26 29.02 -13.72
CA GLU A 86 -3.35 30.30 -14.43
C GLU A 86 -2.54 31.40 -13.74
N GLU A 87 -2.59 31.48 -12.41
CA GLU A 87 -1.85 32.49 -11.65
C GLU A 87 -0.35 32.22 -11.63
N ALA A 88 0.06 30.95 -11.58
CA ALA A 88 1.47 30.58 -11.70
C ALA A 88 2.05 30.93 -13.09
N GLU A 89 1.26 30.79 -14.15
CA GLU A 89 1.66 31.09 -15.53
C GLU A 89 1.79 32.58 -15.84
N ARG A 90 1.15 33.45 -15.05
CA ARG A 90 1.32 34.91 -15.18
C ARG A 90 2.72 35.39 -14.82
N ASP A 91 3.41 34.67 -13.94
CA ASP A 91 4.80 34.98 -13.56
C ASP A 91 5.63 33.70 -13.31
N PRO A 92 5.99 32.95 -14.37
CA PRO A 92 6.47 31.56 -14.29
C PRO A 92 7.79 31.33 -13.56
N ARG A 93 8.54 32.38 -13.21
CA ARG A 93 9.87 32.25 -12.57
C ARG A 93 9.95 32.92 -11.21
N SER A 94 8.84 33.41 -10.68
CA SER A 94 8.79 34.07 -9.38
C SER A 94 8.73 33.08 -8.21
N PRO A 95 9.25 33.47 -7.03
CA PRO A 95 9.01 32.72 -5.80
C PRO A 95 7.51 32.53 -5.50
N ARG A 96 6.67 33.46 -5.94
CA ARG A 96 5.20 33.37 -5.85
C ARG A 96 4.65 32.23 -6.70
N SER A 97 5.07 32.09 -7.95
CA SER A 97 4.63 30.97 -8.80
C SER A 97 5.14 29.62 -8.31
N ALA A 98 6.34 29.57 -7.71
CA ALA A 98 6.82 28.38 -7.02
C ALA A 98 5.87 27.94 -5.88
N LYS A 99 5.41 28.88 -5.05
CA LYS A 99 4.40 28.61 -3.99
C LYS A 99 3.08 28.14 -4.58
N LEU A 100 2.56 28.82 -5.61
CA LEU A 100 1.31 28.44 -6.29
C LEU A 100 1.39 27.02 -6.87
N LEU A 101 2.49 26.68 -7.54
CA LEU A 101 2.74 25.35 -8.10
C LEU A 101 2.87 24.28 -7.01
N ALA A 102 3.50 24.59 -5.86
CA ALA A 102 3.59 23.66 -4.75
C ALA A 102 2.21 23.34 -4.14
N ILE A 103 1.34 24.36 -4.03
CA ILE A 103 -0.06 24.17 -3.59
C ILE A 103 -0.85 23.39 -4.64
N ALA A 104 -0.70 23.73 -5.92
CA ALA A 104 -1.34 22.99 -7.02
C ALA A 104 -0.94 21.51 -6.99
N GLY A 105 0.33 21.20 -6.73
CA GLY A 105 0.81 19.82 -6.54
C GLY A 105 0.06 19.09 -5.43
N GLY A 106 -0.19 19.76 -4.30
CA GLY A 106 -0.98 19.22 -3.20
C GLY A 106 -2.44 18.96 -3.59
N ILE A 107 -3.06 19.87 -4.34
CA ILE A 107 -4.44 19.70 -4.81
C ILE A 107 -4.55 18.54 -5.81
N PHE A 108 -3.68 18.48 -6.80
CA PHE A 108 -3.63 17.35 -7.73
C PHE A 108 -3.46 16.01 -7.01
N PHE A 109 -2.64 15.96 -5.95
CA PHE A 109 -2.50 14.75 -5.15
C PHE A 109 -3.79 14.36 -4.42
N LEU A 110 -4.54 15.33 -3.90
CA LEU A 110 -5.85 15.11 -3.27
C LEU A 110 -6.90 14.64 -4.28
N ASP A 111 -6.85 15.13 -5.53
CA ASP A 111 -7.68 14.68 -6.65
C ASP A 111 -7.19 13.38 -7.30
N ALA A 112 -6.19 12.72 -6.69
CA ALA A 112 -5.55 11.50 -7.19
C ALA A 112 -4.87 11.62 -8.59
N GLN A 113 -4.64 12.84 -9.05
CA GLN A 113 -3.86 13.17 -10.25
C GLN A 113 -2.35 13.15 -9.91
N TYR A 114 -1.82 11.96 -9.61
CA TYR A 114 -0.47 11.82 -9.04
C TYR A 114 0.66 12.26 -9.99
N LEU A 115 0.46 12.13 -11.30
CA LEU A 115 1.47 12.54 -12.29
C LEU A 115 1.55 14.07 -12.35
N GLU A 116 0.41 14.74 -12.43
CA GLU A 116 0.24 16.18 -12.43
C GLU A 116 0.77 16.78 -11.14
N ALA A 117 0.50 16.14 -10.00
CA ALA A 117 1.05 16.51 -8.70
C ALA A 117 2.58 16.51 -8.73
N ALA A 118 3.19 15.42 -9.23
CA ALA A 118 4.63 15.31 -9.33
C ALA A 118 5.24 16.36 -10.28
N ILE A 119 4.59 16.64 -11.41
CA ILE A 119 5.02 17.69 -12.36
C ILE A 119 4.97 19.07 -11.70
N ALA A 120 3.88 19.41 -11.01
CA ALA A 120 3.72 20.71 -10.37
C ALA A 120 4.81 20.95 -9.31
N TRP A 121 5.09 19.98 -8.44
CA TRP A 121 6.18 20.10 -7.47
C TRP A 121 7.56 20.16 -8.12
N LYS A 122 7.80 19.42 -9.20
CA LYS A 122 9.08 19.52 -9.93
C LYS A 122 9.26 20.88 -10.62
N LYS A 123 8.20 21.49 -11.13
CA LYS A 123 8.23 22.87 -11.62
C LYS A 123 8.48 23.88 -10.48
N ALA A 124 7.86 23.69 -9.32
CA ALA A 124 8.09 24.51 -8.14
C ALA A 124 9.55 24.41 -7.65
N GLU A 125 10.09 23.18 -7.54
CA GLU A 125 11.49 22.90 -7.18
C GLU A 125 12.47 23.52 -8.19
N ALA A 126 12.04 23.62 -9.45
CA ALA A 126 12.60 24.42 -10.54
C ALA A 126 13.08 25.83 -10.15
N ILE A 127 12.30 26.47 -9.27
CA ILE A 127 12.33 27.90 -9.00
C ILE A 127 12.77 28.16 -7.56
N ALA A 128 12.27 27.39 -6.61
CA ALA A 128 12.58 27.51 -5.19
C ALA A 128 12.60 26.14 -4.51
N SER A 129 13.39 25.98 -3.45
CA SER A 129 13.43 24.75 -2.67
C SER A 129 12.06 24.39 -2.11
N LEU A 130 11.63 23.15 -2.30
CA LEU A 130 10.44 22.62 -1.63
C LEU A 130 10.68 22.46 -0.13
N ASP A 131 9.67 22.83 0.66
CA ASP A 131 9.58 22.44 2.06
C ASP A 131 9.44 20.92 2.21
N ASP A 132 9.68 20.43 3.43
CA ASP A 132 9.72 18.99 3.71
C ASP A 132 8.38 18.31 3.47
N ARG A 133 7.27 19.01 3.75
CA ARG A 133 5.91 18.47 3.55
C ARG A 133 5.61 18.26 2.07
N SER A 134 5.91 19.24 1.23
CA SER A 134 5.74 19.19 -0.21
C SER A 134 6.65 18.15 -0.84
N ARG A 135 7.92 18.09 -0.40
CA ARG A 135 8.88 17.07 -0.84
C ARG A 135 8.44 15.65 -0.45
N PHE A 136 7.94 15.46 0.76
CA PHE A 136 7.43 14.17 1.20
C PHE A 136 6.19 13.76 0.40
N THR A 137 5.29 14.70 0.13
CA THR A 137 4.08 14.42 -0.67
C THR A 137 4.43 14.11 -2.12
N LEU A 138 5.44 14.77 -2.70
CA LEU A 138 6.02 14.40 -3.99
C LEU A 138 6.57 12.96 -3.98
N ALA A 139 7.29 12.57 -2.93
CA ALA A 139 7.74 11.19 -2.78
C ALA A 139 6.56 10.21 -2.76
N MET A 140 5.48 10.55 -2.04
CA MET A 140 4.25 9.73 -2.02
C MET A 140 3.56 9.67 -3.39
N ALA A 141 3.56 10.75 -4.17
CA ALA A 141 3.06 10.74 -5.54
C ALA A 141 3.85 9.74 -6.40
N TYR A 142 5.18 9.73 -6.28
CA TYR A 142 6.01 8.73 -6.96
C TYR A 142 5.74 7.30 -6.48
N VAL A 143 5.46 7.07 -5.18
CA VAL A 143 5.03 5.75 -4.69
C VAL A 143 3.73 5.31 -5.37
N LYS A 144 2.72 6.20 -5.47
CA LYS A 144 1.44 5.89 -6.13
C LYS A 144 1.60 5.58 -7.62
N LEU A 145 2.56 6.24 -8.28
CA LEU A 145 2.92 5.99 -9.68
C LEU A 145 3.82 4.77 -9.87
N ASN A 146 4.18 4.05 -8.80
CA ASN A 146 5.17 2.97 -8.80
C ASN A 146 6.55 3.40 -9.37
N ARG A 147 6.90 4.69 -9.23
CA ARG A 147 8.18 5.28 -9.64
C ARG A 147 9.15 5.29 -8.46
N ARG A 148 9.62 4.09 -8.10
CA ARG A 148 10.39 3.84 -6.87
C ARG A 148 11.67 4.67 -6.75
N ASP A 149 12.41 4.85 -7.85
CA ASP A 149 13.66 5.62 -7.84
C ASP A 149 13.42 7.10 -7.53
N GLY A 150 12.35 7.68 -8.08
CA GLY A 150 11.94 9.06 -7.80
C GLY A 150 11.50 9.23 -6.35
N ALA A 151 10.71 8.29 -5.83
CA ALA A 151 10.28 8.30 -4.42
C ALA A 151 11.49 8.22 -3.48
N ARG A 152 12.43 7.30 -3.75
CA ARG A 152 13.64 7.11 -2.97
C ARG A 152 14.50 8.38 -2.96
N ALA A 153 14.75 8.99 -4.11
CA ALA A 153 15.58 10.19 -4.21
C ALA A 153 15.06 11.34 -3.34
N GLU A 154 13.74 11.53 -3.27
CA GLU A 154 13.16 12.57 -2.40
C GLU A 154 13.17 12.19 -0.92
N LEU A 155 12.95 10.90 -0.58
CA LEU A 155 13.04 10.41 0.80
C LEU A 155 14.47 10.43 1.35
N ASP A 156 15.48 10.17 0.51
CA ASP A 156 16.89 10.24 0.92
C ASP A 156 17.29 11.67 1.29
N LYS A 157 16.82 12.68 0.53
CA LYS A 157 17.01 14.10 0.90
C LYS A 157 16.37 14.41 2.25
N LEU A 158 15.15 13.95 2.48
CA LEU A 158 14.42 14.15 3.75
C LEU A 158 15.11 13.46 4.92
N ALA A 159 15.51 12.20 4.75
CA ALA A 159 16.21 11.45 5.79
C ALA A 159 17.60 12.03 6.10
N ALA A 160 18.29 12.61 5.11
CA ALA A 160 19.57 13.30 5.31
C ALA A 160 19.39 14.63 6.09
N ALA A 161 18.33 15.38 5.80
CA ALA A 161 18.01 16.61 6.51
C ALA A 161 17.49 16.36 7.95
N HIS A 162 16.77 15.24 8.14
CA HIS A 162 16.11 14.88 9.39
C HIS A 162 16.50 13.47 9.86
N PRO A 163 17.76 13.23 10.25
CA PRO A 163 18.26 11.89 10.56
C PRO A 163 17.62 11.23 11.80
N GLN A 164 16.92 12.01 12.62
CA GLN A 164 16.20 11.54 13.80
C GLN A 164 14.70 11.36 13.54
N ASP A 165 14.19 11.74 12.36
CA ASP A 165 12.79 11.51 12.02
C ASP A 165 12.60 10.06 11.50
N PRO A 166 11.92 9.19 12.25
CA PRO A 166 11.71 7.80 11.87
C PRO A 166 10.84 7.65 10.61
N LEU A 167 10.03 8.65 10.27
CA LEU A 167 9.06 8.55 9.18
C LEU A 167 9.74 8.30 7.83
N PHE A 168 10.79 9.04 7.51
CA PHE A 168 11.46 8.92 6.21
C PHE A 168 12.22 7.60 6.09
N LEU A 169 12.86 7.16 7.18
CA LEU A 169 13.51 5.85 7.26
C LEU A 169 12.50 4.71 7.10
N TYR A 170 11.30 4.84 7.69
CA TYR A 170 10.22 3.87 7.51
C TYR A 170 9.82 3.73 6.04
N TRP A 171 9.60 4.86 5.35
CA TRP A 171 9.23 4.82 3.93
C TRP A 171 10.34 4.28 3.03
N LEU A 172 11.61 4.57 3.33
CA LEU A 172 12.75 3.93 2.65
C LEU A 172 12.76 2.41 2.88
N GLY A 173 12.54 1.95 4.12
CA GLY A 173 12.42 0.53 4.43
C GLY A 173 11.24 -0.14 3.72
N ARG A 174 10.11 0.57 3.58
CA ARG A 174 8.96 0.09 2.81
C ARG A 174 9.27 -0.06 1.32
N LEU A 175 10.04 0.86 0.74
CA LEU A 175 10.52 0.78 -0.64
C LEU A 175 11.52 -0.37 -0.83
N ASP A 176 12.41 -0.60 0.14
CA ASP A 176 13.35 -1.73 0.14
C ASP A 176 12.58 -3.08 0.16
N TYR A 177 11.55 -3.20 1.01
CA TYR A 177 10.67 -4.36 1.04
C TYR A 177 9.94 -4.56 -0.30
N ASP A 178 9.39 -3.50 -0.90
CA ASP A 178 8.73 -3.59 -2.22
C ASP A 178 9.70 -4.01 -3.32
N ALA A 179 10.97 -3.62 -3.21
CA ALA A 179 12.07 -4.05 -4.07
C ALA A 179 12.56 -5.48 -3.77
N ARG A 180 12.01 -6.14 -2.74
CA ARG A 180 12.43 -7.44 -2.21
C ARG A 180 13.86 -7.45 -1.65
N ASP A 181 14.42 -6.28 -1.37
CA ASP A 181 15.64 -6.13 -0.58
C ASP A 181 15.28 -6.17 0.90
N TYR A 182 14.92 -7.36 1.38
CA TYR A 182 14.52 -7.58 2.76
C TYR A 182 15.67 -7.30 3.74
N SER A 183 16.92 -7.47 3.33
CA SER A 183 18.09 -7.12 4.14
C SER A 183 18.11 -5.63 4.50
N SER A 184 18.07 -4.76 3.50
CA SER A 184 18.08 -3.31 3.71
C SER A 184 16.81 -2.86 4.43
N ALA A 185 15.65 -3.45 4.09
CA ALA A 185 14.39 -3.17 4.75
C ALA A 185 14.47 -3.45 6.26
N ILE A 186 14.96 -4.63 6.64
CA ILE A 186 15.12 -5.03 8.04
C ILE A 186 16.04 -4.05 8.78
N THR A 187 17.21 -3.72 8.22
CA THR A 187 18.15 -2.80 8.87
C THR A 187 17.53 -1.42 9.09
N ARG A 188 16.83 -0.87 8.10
CA ARG A 188 16.15 0.43 8.25
C ARG A 188 15.01 0.36 9.25
N LEU A 189 14.17 -0.68 9.20
CA LEU A 189 13.02 -0.82 10.10
C LEU A 189 13.43 -1.06 11.55
N GLN A 190 14.55 -1.75 11.78
CA GLN A 190 15.16 -1.84 13.12
C GLN A 190 15.56 -0.45 13.62
N LYS A 191 16.17 0.38 12.76
CA LYS A 191 16.51 1.75 13.14
C LYS A 191 15.28 2.61 13.43
N VAL A 192 14.19 2.43 12.68
CA VAL A 192 12.91 3.08 12.94
C VAL A 192 12.37 2.73 14.32
N ILE A 193 12.42 1.45 14.71
CA ILE A 193 11.95 0.97 16.01
C ILE A 193 12.83 1.50 17.16
N GLU A 194 14.12 1.71 16.94
CA GLU A 194 15.00 2.37 17.93
C GLU A 194 14.60 3.85 18.15
N LEU A 195 14.24 4.57 17.08
CA LEU A 195 13.87 5.98 17.13
C LEU A 195 12.44 6.20 17.63
N ASP A 196 11.49 5.37 17.18
CA ASP A 196 10.10 5.37 17.61
C ASP A 196 9.61 3.94 17.90
N PRO A 197 9.74 3.48 19.15
CA PRO A 197 9.26 2.18 19.60
C PRO A 197 7.73 2.00 19.57
N LYS A 198 6.97 3.06 19.24
CA LYS A 198 5.50 3.03 19.14
C LYS A 198 5.01 3.02 17.69
N MET A 199 5.92 3.05 16.70
CA MET A 199 5.55 2.99 15.28
C MET A 199 5.07 1.57 14.90
N MET A 200 3.78 1.30 15.12
CA MET A 200 3.12 0.03 14.81
C MET A 200 3.45 -0.51 13.40
N ARG A 201 3.41 0.38 12.40
CA ARG A 201 3.67 0.01 10.99
C ARG A 201 5.09 -0.50 10.75
N ALA A 202 6.06 -0.09 11.56
CA ALA A 202 7.45 -0.56 11.43
C ALA A 202 7.57 -2.02 11.86
N TYR A 203 6.95 -2.38 12.98
CA TYR A 203 6.87 -3.78 13.43
C TYR A 203 6.12 -4.65 12.43
N ASP A 204 4.99 -4.17 11.92
CA ASP A 204 4.19 -4.87 10.91
C ASP A 204 5.00 -5.14 9.62
N THR A 205 5.68 -4.11 9.10
CA THR A 205 6.53 -4.26 7.90
C THR A 205 7.75 -5.15 8.16
N LEU A 206 8.29 -5.13 9.37
CA LEU A 206 9.40 -6.01 9.76
C LEU A 206 8.92 -7.47 9.85
N GLY A 207 7.71 -7.71 10.35
CA GLY A 207 7.04 -9.01 10.31
C GLY A 207 6.90 -9.53 8.88
N LEU A 208 6.43 -8.68 7.95
CA LEU A 208 6.34 -9.03 6.54
C LEU A 208 7.70 -9.43 5.97
N CYS A 209 8.77 -8.66 6.25
CA CYS A 209 10.12 -9.02 5.80
C CYS A 209 10.52 -10.43 6.27
N PHE A 210 10.24 -10.77 7.53
CA PHE A 210 10.58 -12.09 8.08
C PHE A 210 9.72 -13.22 7.50
N ASP A 211 8.42 -13.00 7.28
CA ASP A 211 7.55 -13.97 6.59
C ASP A 211 8.07 -14.31 5.19
N TYR A 212 8.46 -13.29 4.41
CA TYR A 212 9.00 -13.52 3.06
C TYR A 212 10.34 -14.25 3.07
N LEU A 213 11.09 -14.18 4.17
CA LEU A 213 12.32 -14.94 4.40
C LEU A 213 12.05 -16.33 5.00
N GLY A 214 10.79 -16.71 5.27
CA GLY A 214 10.40 -17.96 5.92
C GLY A 214 10.73 -18.02 7.41
N LYS A 215 11.05 -16.88 8.03
CA LYS A 215 11.41 -16.73 9.44
C LYS A 215 10.15 -16.43 10.28
N PHE A 216 9.25 -17.40 10.31
CA PHE A 216 7.90 -17.21 10.84
C PHE A 216 7.86 -16.88 12.35
N ASP A 217 8.79 -17.40 13.15
CA ASP A 217 8.85 -17.07 14.59
C ASP A 217 9.24 -15.60 14.83
N GLU A 218 10.23 -15.09 14.09
CA GLU A 218 10.57 -13.66 14.12
C GLU A 218 9.45 -12.79 13.57
N ALA A 219 8.73 -13.26 12.55
CA ALA A 219 7.55 -12.57 12.03
C ALA A 219 6.47 -12.45 13.11
N VAL A 220 6.10 -13.57 13.74
CA VAL A 220 5.13 -13.62 14.86
C VAL A 220 5.53 -12.68 15.99
N LYS A 221 6.81 -12.62 16.37
CA LYS A 221 7.28 -11.70 17.42
C LYS A 221 6.99 -10.23 17.06
N ASN A 222 7.28 -9.84 15.82
CA ASN A 222 7.06 -8.47 15.36
C ASN A 222 5.58 -8.15 15.18
N TYR A 223 4.79 -9.05 14.59
CA TYR A 223 3.35 -8.84 14.46
C TYR A 223 2.61 -8.80 15.79
N ASN A 224 3.02 -9.60 16.79
CA ASN A 224 2.45 -9.48 18.14
C ASN A 224 2.65 -8.06 18.69
N ARG A 225 3.83 -7.48 18.49
CA ARG A 225 4.08 -6.10 18.89
C ARG A 225 3.26 -5.09 18.09
N ALA A 226 3.08 -5.31 16.78
CA ALA A 226 2.17 -4.51 15.96
C ALA A 226 0.72 -4.61 16.47
N VAL A 227 0.23 -5.79 16.80
CA VAL A 227 -1.11 -6.04 17.35
C VAL A 227 -1.31 -5.35 18.71
N GLU A 228 -0.33 -5.42 19.61
CA GLU A 228 -0.36 -4.70 20.89
C GLU A 228 -0.52 -3.19 20.68
N LEU A 229 0.30 -2.60 19.79
CA LEU A 229 0.23 -1.18 19.47
C LEU A 229 -1.06 -0.80 18.74
N ASN A 230 -1.58 -1.69 17.89
CA ASN A 230 -2.82 -1.51 17.15
C ASN A 230 -4.03 -1.33 18.09
N ARG A 231 -4.09 -2.11 19.18
CA ARG A 231 -5.15 -2.01 20.20
C ARG A 231 -5.16 -0.67 20.94
N LEU A 232 -4.05 0.08 20.92
CA LEU A 232 -3.93 1.39 21.54
C LEU A 232 -4.32 2.54 20.59
N GLN A 233 -4.58 2.26 19.32
CA GLN A 233 -4.95 3.30 18.35
C GLN A 233 -6.42 3.72 18.51
N SER A 234 -6.71 4.99 18.23
CA SER A 234 -8.08 5.49 18.17
C SER A 234 -8.91 4.84 17.07
N LYS A 235 -8.25 4.39 15.99
CA LYS A 235 -8.84 3.67 14.86
C LYS A 235 -7.94 2.48 14.51
N PRO A 236 -8.10 1.33 15.20
CA PRO A 236 -7.31 0.14 14.94
C PRO A 236 -7.51 -0.39 13.51
N SER A 237 -6.45 -0.96 12.96
CA SER A 237 -6.42 -1.61 11.65
C SER A 237 -6.67 -3.12 11.79
N PRO A 238 -7.39 -3.77 10.85
CA PRO A 238 -7.49 -5.23 10.82
C PRO A 238 -6.16 -5.92 10.40
N TRP A 239 -5.28 -5.23 9.68
CA TRP A 239 -4.14 -5.84 8.98
C TRP A 239 -3.11 -6.54 9.88
N PRO A 240 -2.64 -5.95 11.01
CA PRO A 240 -1.68 -6.64 11.87
C PRO A 240 -2.17 -8.00 12.38
N HIS A 241 -3.50 -8.14 12.58
CA HIS A 241 -4.10 -9.42 12.97
C HIS A 241 -4.19 -10.41 11.82
N VAL A 242 -4.48 -9.95 10.60
CA VAL A 242 -4.48 -10.79 9.39
C VAL A 242 -3.09 -11.34 9.14
N ASP A 243 -2.07 -10.48 9.18
CA ASP A 243 -0.69 -10.86 8.88
C ASP A 243 -0.15 -11.83 9.94
N LEU A 244 -0.39 -11.54 11.23
CA LEU A 244 -0.07 -12.48 12.32
C LEU A 244 -0.74 -13.85 12.13
N ALA A 245 -2.01 -13.88 11.72
CA ALA A 245 -2.74 -15.12 11.49
C ALA A 245 -2.16 -15.92 10.32
N ILE A 246 -1.68 -15.25 9.26
CA ILE A 246 -1.01 -15.90 8.14
C ILE A 246 0.27 -16.60 8.60
N SER A 247 1.09 -15.96 9.44
CA SER A 247 2.28 -16.61 10.02
C SER A 247 1.88 -17.79 10.92
N PHE A 248 0.81 -17.67 11.70
CA PHE A 248 0.31 -18.80 12.51
C PHE A 248 -0.18 -19.97 11.65
N ILE A 249 -0.85 -19.72 10.51
CA ILE A 249 -1.21 -20.76 9.53
C ILE A 249 0.06 -21.47 9.03
N ALA A 250 1.11 -20.73 8.69
CA ALA A 250 2.38 -21.30 8.22
C ALA A 250 3.05 -22.19 9.28
N LEU A 251 2.89 -21.84 10.56
CA LEU A 251 3.35 -22.62 11.71
C LEU A 251 2.37 -23.73 12.15
N ASN A 252 1.26 -23.93 11.42
CA ASN A 252 0.18 -24.86 11.78
C ASN A 252 -0.44 -24.60 13.17
N ARG A 253 -0.42 -23.35 13.63
CA ARG A 253 -1.02 -22.86 14.88
C ARG A 253 -2.42 -22.32 14.62
N LEU A 254 -3.30 -23.21 14.20
CA LEU A 254 -4.62 -22.87 13.66
C LEU A 254 -5.56 -22.19 14.69
N PRO A 255 -5.59 -22.56 15.99
CA PRO A 255 -6.40 -21.86 16.98
C PRO A 255 -6.03 -20.38 17.15
N GLU A 256 -4.73 -20.07 17.18
CA GLU A 256 -4.24 -18.70 17.27
C GLU A 256 -4.51 -17.89 15.99
N ALA A 257 -4.41 -18.54 14.83
CA ALA A 257 -4.79 -17.93 13.56
C ALA A 257 -6.28 -17.55 13.53
N GLU A 258 -7.15 -18.48 13.92
CA GLU A 258 -8.60 -18.24 13.96
C GLU A 258 -8.95 -17.06 14.90
N LYS A 259 -8.38 -17.06 16.11
CA LYS A 259 -8.59 -15.98 17.08
C LYS A 259 -8.26 -14.62 16.48
N ASN A 260 -7.08 -14.49 15.86
CA ASN A 260 -6.65 -13.23 15.27
C ASN A 260 -7.53 -12.82 14.07
N LEU A 261 -7.97 -13.77 13.23
CA LEU A 261 -8.84 -13.47 12.11
C LEU A 261 -10.24 -13.03 12.56
N ARG A 262 -10.75 -13.56 13.67
CA ARG A 262 -11.99 -13.08 14.28
C ARG A 262 -11.83 -11.66 14.84
N GLU A 263 -10.69 -11.33 15.47
CA GLU A 263 -10.38 -9.96 15.87
C GLU A 263 -10.29 -9.03 14.63
N ALA A 264 -9.62 -9.45 13.55
CA ALA A 264 -9.54 -8.69 12.30
C ALA A 264 -10.92 -8.38 11.69
N VAL A 265 -11.81 -9.38 11.62
CA VAL A 265 -13.20 -9.19 11.16
C VAL A 265 -13.99 -8.28 12.11
N GLY A 266 -13.68 -8.29 13.42
CA GLY A 266 -14.25 -7.36 14.39
C GLY A 266 -13.85 -5.90 14.14
N TYR A 267 -12.60 -5.64 13.74
CA TYR A 267 -12.14 -4.30 13.38
C TYR A 267 -12.69 -3.81 12.04
N ASP A 268 -12.70 -4.67 11.02
CA ASP A 268 -13.29 -4.36 9.72
C ASP A 268 -14.09 -5.56 9.18
N PRO A 269 -15.42 -5.56 9.40
CA PRO A 269 -16.31 -6.59 8.85
C PRO A 269 -16.37 -6.60 7.32
N ARG A 270 -15.88 -5.55 6.65
CA ARG A 270 -15.92 -5.37 5.19
C ARG A 270 -14.59 -5.74 4.51
N LEU A 271 -13.61 -6.27 5.24
CA LEU A 271 -12.34 -6.71 4.67
C LEU A 271 -12.46 -8.13 4.08
N PRO A 272 -12.53 -8.32 2.74
CA PRO A 272 -12.70 -9.65 2.15
C PRO A 272 -11.52 -10.60 2.44
N GLN A 273 -10.31 -10.07 2.58
CA GLN A 273 -9.11 -10.85 2.90
C GLN A 273 -9.22 -11.52 4.27
N ALA A 274 -9.75 -10.84 5.28
CA ALA A 274 -9.93 -11.43 6.62
C ALA A 274 -10.95 -12.58 6.59
N HIS A 275 -12.08 -12.40 5.90
CA HIS A 275 -13.09 -13.45 5.73
C HIS A 275 -12.55 -14.65 4.95
N TYR A 276 -11.75 -14.42 3.91
CA TYR A 276 -11.10 -15.48 3.15
C TYR A 276 -10.13 -16.28 4.02
N GLN A 277 -9.23 -15.62 4.74
CA GLN A 277 -8.28 -16.28 5.62
C GLN A 277 -9.00 -17.02 6.76
N LEU A 278 -10.08 -16.46 7.31
CA LEU A 278 -10.90 -17.15 8.31
C LEU A 278 -11.53 -18.43 7.73
N GLY A 279 -12.10 -18.35 6.53
CA GLY A 279 -12.63 -19.50 5.82
C GLY A 279 -11.58 -20.59 5.55
N ARG A 280 -10.32 -20.20 5.26
CA ARG A 280 -9.20 -21.15 5.15
C ARG A 280 -8.90 -21.86 6.45
N VAL A 281 -8.80 -21.13 7.57
CA VAL A 281 -8.50 -21.74 8.88
C VAL A 281 -9.62 -22.70 9.29
N LEU A 282 -10.87 -22.30 9.11
CA LEU A 282 -12.04 -23.14 9.40
C LEU A 282 -12.07 -24.41 8.53
N GLU A 283 -11.70 -24.32 7.25
CA GLU A 283 -11.57 -25.50 6.39
C GLU A 283 -10.47 -26.45 6.87
N MET A 284 -9.33 -25.91 7.34
CA MET A 284 -8.24 -26.71 7.88
C MET A 284 -8.62 -27.38 9.21
N HIS A 285 -9.48 -26.75 10.02
CA HIS A 285 -10.09 -27.37 11.21
C HIS A 285 -11.17 -28.40 10.87
N GLY A 286 -11.66 -28.45 9.62
CA GLY A 286 -12.74 -29.33 9.18
C GLY A 286 -14.14 -28.79 9.40
N ASP A 287 -14.29 -27.55 9.87
CA ASP A 287 -15.59 -26.86 9.97
C ASP A 287 -15.97 -26.28 8.60
N TYR A 288 -16.42 -27.18 7.71
CA TYR A 288 -16.76 -26.83 6.33
C TYR A 288 -17.95 -25.88 6.21
N GLN A 289 -18.88 -25.93 7.16
CA GLN A 289 -20.07 -25.08 7.14
C GLN A 289 -19.69 -23.63 7.46
N ALA A 290 -18.96 -23.40 8.55
CA ALA A 290 -18.50 -22.06 8.91
C ALA A 290 -17.48 -21.52 7.88
N ALA A 291 -16.67 -22.39 7.28
CA ALA A 291 -15.76 -22.03 6.19
C ALA A 291 -16.53 -21.48 4.98
N VAL A 292 -17.58 -22.18 4.53
CA VAL A 292 -18.43 -21.74 3.41
C VAL A 292 -19.08 -20.39 3.70
N GLU A 293 -19.58 -20.16 4.91
CA GLU A 293 -20.18 -18.87 5.30
C GLU A 293 -19.16 -17.72 5.22
N SER A 294 -17.96 -17.92 5.76
CA SER A 294 -16.89 -16.92 5.73
C SER A 294 -16.45 -16.63 4.29
N LEU A 295 -16.28 -17.67 3.45
CA LEU A 295 -15.88 -17.50 2.05
C LEU A 295 -16.95 -16.80 1.21
N LYS A 296 -18.24 -17.09 1.44
CA LYS A 296 -19.34 -16.38 0.79
C LYS A 296 -19.34 -14.88 1.13
N LYS A 297 -19.02 -14.52 2.38
CA LYS A 297 -18.82 -13.10 2.76
C LYS A 297 -17.67 -12.47 1.99
N ALA A 298 -16.53 -13.16 1.86
CA ALA A 298 -15.40 -12.66 1.07
C ALA A 298 -15.78 -12.40 -0.39
N VAL A 299 -16.51 -13.32 -1.04
CA VAL A 299 -17.01 -13.17 -2.41
C VAL A 299 -18.02 -12.03 -2.54
N ALA A 300 -18.92 -11.88 -1.57
CA ALA A 300 -19.91 -10.80 -1.57
C ALA A 300 -19.27 -9.41 -1.42
N LEU A 301 -18.19 -9.31 -0.65
CA LEU A 301 -17.44 -8.08 -0.44
C LEU A 301 -16.52 -7.73 -1.62
N ASN A 302 -16.00 -8.73 -2.32
CA ASN A 302 -15.22 -8.54 -3.54
C ASN A 302 -15.51 -9.65 -4.56
N ALA A 303 -16.36 -9.35 -5.53
CA ALA A 303 -16.75 -10.28 -6.59
C ALA A 303 -15.61 -10.62 -7.57
N GLU A 304 -14.51 -9.85 -7.56
CA GLU A 304 -13.33 -10.08 -8.38
C GLU A 304 -12.22 -10.81 -7.61
N TYR A 305 -12.51 -11.35 -6.42
CA TYR A 305 -11.53 -12.10 -5.62
C TYR A 305 -11.55 -13.60 -5.99
N PRO A 306 -10.58 -14.13 -6.75
CA PRO A 306 -10.65 -15.51 -7.24
C PRO A 306 -10.46 -16.56 -6.13
N GLU A 307 -9.56 -16.31 -5.18
CA GLU A 307 -9.12 -17.33 -4.21
C GLU A 307 -10.26 -17.95 -3.37
N PRO A 308 -11.24 -17.18 -2.86
CA PRO A 308 -12.41 -17.74 -2.18
C PRO A 308 -13.22 -18.74 -3.04
N HIS A 309 -13.36 -18.50 -4.34
CA HIS A 309 -14.09 -19.39 -5.26
C HIS A 309 -13.41 -20.76 -5.38
N TYR A 310 -12.08 -20.78 -5.48
CA TYR A 310 -11.34 -22.05 -5.50
C TYR A 310 -11.59 -22.87 -4.22
N LEU A 311 -11.55 -22.21 -3.06
CA LEU A 311 -11.73 -22.91 -1.79
C LEU A 311 -13.18 -23.37 -1.58
N LEU A 312 -14.16 -22.55 -1.95
CA LEU A 312 -15.57 -22.96 -1.98
C LEU A 312 -15.77 -24.18 -2.88
N GLY A 313 -15.17 -24.18 -4.08
CA GLY A 313 -15.20 -25.31 -5.00
C GLY A 313 -14.66 -26.60 -4.38
N LYS A 314 -13.51 -26.51 -3.70
CA LYS A 314 -12.90 -27.64 -2.96
C LYS A 314 -13.81 -28.17 -1.85
N ILE A 315 -14.36 -27.27 -1.04
CA ILE A 315 -15.24 -27.63 0.08
C ILE A 315 -16.54 -28.26 -0.43
N TYR A 316 -17.17 -27.68 -1.46
CA TYR A 316 -18.40 -28.22 -2.03
C TYR A 316 -18.23 -29.62 -2.60
N HIS A 317 -17.11 -29.90 -3.27
CA HIS A 317 -16.81 -31.25 -3.74
C HIS A 317 -16.70 -32.24 -2.57
N ARG A 318 -15.99 -31.86 -1.48
CA ARG A 318 -15.88 -32.70 -0.28
C ARG A 318 -17.24 -32.96 0.40
N LEU A 319 -18.16 -32.00 0.31
CA LEU A 319 -19.52 -32.13 0.82
C LEU A 319 -20.48 -32.84 -0.16
N GLY A 320 -20.01 -33.33 -1.32
CA GLY A 320 -20.83 -34.00 -2.34
C GLY A 320 -21.69 -33.07 -3.21
N ASN A 321 -21.50 -31.76 -3.10
CA ASN A 321 -22.24 -30.75 -3.86
C ASN A 321 -21.54 -30.43 -5.20
N ASP A 322 -21.45 -31.41 -6.10
CA ASP A 322 -20.66 -31.32 -7.33
C ASP A 322 -21.08 -30.18 -8.27
N LEU A 323 -22.38 -29.84 -8.31
CA LEU A 323 -22.87 -28.73 -9.15
C LEU A 323 -22.34 -27.37 -8.66
N LEU A 324 -22.41 -27.13 -7.34
CA LEU A 324 -21.86 -25.92 -6.73
C LEU A 324 -20.35 -25.88 -6.89
N SER A 325 -19.67 -27.02 -6.68
CA SER A 325 -18.23 -27.12 -6.89
C SER A 325 -17.81 -26.68 -8.30
N LYS A 326 -18.41 -27.27 -9.35
CA LYS A 326 -18.13 -26.91 -10.75
C LYS A 326 -18.39 -25.44 -11.03
N THR A 327 -19.45 -24.87 -10.46
CA THR A 327 -19.80 -23.45 -10.62
C THR A 327 -18.72 -22.54 -10.04
N GLU A 328 -18.28 -22.81 -8.81
CA GLU A 328 -17.25 -22.01 -8.13
C GLU A 328 -15.88 -22.14 -8.80
N ILE A 329 -15.50 -23.36 -9.21
CA ILE A 329 -14.25 -23.58 -9.97
C ILE A 329 -14.28 -22.85 -11.32
N ALA A 330 -15.40 -22.84 -12.03
CA ALA A 330 -15.54 -22.09 -13.29
C ALA A 330 -15.39 -20.57 -13.07
N ARG A 331 -15.94 -20.03 -11.96
CA ARG A 331 -15.74 -18.63 -11.58
C ARG A 331 -14.29 -18.32 -11.28
N PHE A 332 -13.62 -19.15 -10.49
CA PHE A 332 -12.18 -19.02 -10.21
C PHE A 332 -11.36 -18.92 -11.50
N THR A 333 -11.56 -19.85 -12.44
CA THR A 333 -10.84 -19.85 -13.73
C THR A 333 -11.12 -18.60 -14.55
N LYS A 334 -12.38 -18.17 -14.63
CA LYS A 334 -12.76 -16.94 -15.36
C LYS A 334 -12.05 -15.71 -14.78
N LEU A 335 -12.02 -15.57 -13.46
CA LEU A 335 -11.40 -14.45 -12.78
C LEU A 335 -9.87 -14.45 -12.94
N LYS A 336 -9.22 -15.61 -12.83
CA LYS A 336 -7.76 -15.72 -13.06
C LYS A 336 -7.39 -15.35 -14.50
N ASN A 337 -8.10 -15.86 -15.50
CA ASN A 337 -7.86 -15.51 -16.89
C ASN A 337 -8.06 -14.01 -17.17
N ALA A 338 -9.08 -13.40 -16.57
CA ALA A 338 -9.31 -11.96 -16.69
C ALA A 338 -8.16 -11.14 -16.08
N SER A 339 -7.66 -11.55 -14.90
CA SER A 339 -6.54 -10.88 -14.23
C SER A 339 -5.24 -10.98 -15.04
N GLU A 340 -4.97 -12.13 -15.65
CA GLU A 340 -3.79 -12.36 -16.49
C GLU A 340 -3.85 -11.54 -17.79
N ALA A 341 -5.02 -11.46 -18.42
CA ALA A 341 -5.24 -10.64 -19.60
C ALA A 341 -5.05 -9.14 -19.32
N GLN A 342 -5.44 -8.68 -18.12
CA GLN A 342 -5.22 -7.30 -17.68
C GLN A 342 -3.73 -7.01 -17.38
N ALA A 343 -3.00 -8.00 -16.83
CA ALA A 343 -1.59 -7.90 -16.50
C ALA A 343 -0.65 -8.04 -17.73
N ALA A 344 -1.15 -8.51 -18.88
CA ALA A 344 -0.36 -8.66 -20.09
C ALA A 344 0.17 -7.30 -20.61
N PRO A 345 1.43 -7.22 -21.08
CA PRO A 345 1.95 -6.03 -21.74
C PRO A 345 1.06 -5.62 -22.93
N GLU A 346 0.95 -4.33 -23.19
CA GLU A 346 0.08 -3.75 -24.23
C GLU A 346 0.38 -4.30 -25.65
N SER A 347 1.62 -4.75 -25.88
CA SER A 347 2.05 -5.42 -27.10
C SER A 347 1.46 -6.83 -27.31
N GLN A 348 1.04 -7.49 -26.23
CA GLN A 348 0.39 -8.81 -26.24
C GLN A 348 -1.13 -8.71 -26.25
N LYS A 349 -1.71 -7.62 -25.71
CA LYS A 349 -3.16 -7.35 -25.71
C LYS A 349 -3.76 -7.18 -27.12
N LYS A 350 -2.94 -6.86 -28.14
CA LYS A 350 -3.37 -6.73 -29.55
C LYS A 350 -3.32 -8.03 -30.35
N ARG A 351 -2.87 -9.14 -29.76
CA ARG A 351 -2.71 -10.45 -30.44
C ARG A 351 -3.63 -11.56 -29.91
N MET A 352 -4.39 -11.28 -28.85
CA MET A 352 -5.48 -12.12 -28.33
C MET A 352 -6.80 -11.47 -28.69
#